data_AF-A0A944ITS9-F1
#
_entry.id   AF-A0A944ITS9-F1
#
_cell.length_a   1.000
_cell.length_b   1.000
_cell.length_c   1.000
_cell.angle_alpha   90.00
_cell.angle_beta   90.00
_cell.angle_gamma   90.00
#
_symmetry.space_group_name_H-M   'P 1'
#
loop_
_entity.id
_entity.type
_entity.pdbx_description
1 polymer ?
#
loop_
_entity_poly.entity_id
_entity_poly.type
_entity_poly.pdbx_seq_one_letter_code
_entity_poly.pdbx_strand_id
1 'polypeptide(L)'
;MTPADLSRTVVRAVRCAVEEGELPAEAGVPERVVVERTRPGGVGDYATPVAFQVAKAAGCPPRGVADVLARRLGAEPGIEHVEVTGAGFLNFVLPSPSAPSVVRDAIVRDIVIRDVRGGAMFAAPAPADETGTGLRECVVRRSVLRLVCAQGGTGCDLPEDLPVAPLAKRDGDVVARYGRDAAHWAMLAVPARETPAVSDALLVQGEASEFFRVRYAHARSRALVRNADQLGFHPEPGDVDVPALLRLLADHDLVLEAAAHHRAPERLTRHLVELADELLDFQHCVLPKGDEKPSAAHRARLALAEAAGTVLAGGLALLGIDAPDCL
;
A
#
# COMPACT_ATOMS: atom_id res chain seq x y z
N MET A 1 -8.46 -1.32 9.14
CA MET A 1 -7.65 -0.46 10.04
C MET A 1 -6.20 -0.55 9.62
N THR A 2 -5.55 0.60 9.38
CA THR A 2 -4.12 0.69 9.09
C THR A 2 -3.28 0.68 10.39
N PRO A 3 -1.95 0.45 10.34
CA PRO A 3 -1.08 0.63 11.52
C PRO A 3 -1.10 2.05 12.07
N ALA A 4 -1.24 3.05 11.19
CA ALA A 4 -1.41 4.43 11.58
C ALA A 4 -2.73 4.66 12.34
N ASP A 5 -3.83 4.02 11.91
CA ASP A 5 -5.09 4.01 12.66
C ASP A 5 -4.91 3.33 14.02
N LEU A 6 -4.30 2.14 14.05
CA LEU A 6 -4.03 1.41 15.29
C LEU A 6 -3.16 2.25 16.25
N SER A 7 -2.11 2.89 15.75
CA SER A 7 -1.25 3.78 16.53
C SER A 7 -2.06 4.92 17.17
N ARG A 8 -2.92 5.60 16.38
CA ARG A 8 -3.81 6.64 16.89
C ARG A 8 -4.81 6.10 17.92
N THR A 9 -5.41 4.95 17.65
CA THR A 9 -6.36 4.28 18.56
C THR A 9 -5.68 3.90 19.87
N VAL A 10 -4.45 3.40 19.84
CA VAL A 10 -3.67 3.06 21.04
C VAL A 10 -3.31 4.31 21.84
N VAL A 11 -2.85 5.39 21.18
CA VAL A 11 -2.58 6.67 21.87
C VAL A 11 -3.83 7.20 22.57
N ARG A 12 -4.99 7.14 21.89
CA ARG A 12 -6.28 7.51 22.47
C ARG A 12 -6.65 6.61 23.65
N ALA A 13 -6.50 5.30 23.52
CA ALA A 13 -6.80 4.35 24.59
C ALA A 13 -5.94 4.58 25.83
N VAL A 14 -4.64 4.86 25.66
CA VAL A 14 -3.74 5.21 26.76
C VAL A 14 -4.20 6.50 27.45
N ARG A 15 -4.54 7.53 26.67
CA ARG A 15 -5.04 8.81 27.22
C ARG A 15 -6.31 8.61 28.05
N CYS A 16 -7.31 7.91 27.51
CA CYS A 16 -8.55 7.66 28.23
C CYS A 16 -8.32 6.82 29.49
N ALA A 17 -7.43 5.82 29.44
CA ALA A 17 -7.09 5.01 30.61
C ALA A 17 -6.42 5.81 31.74
N VAL A 18 -5.59 6.81 31.39
CA VAL A 18 -5.00 7.74 32.36
C VAL A 18 -6.05 8.71 32.92
N GLU A 19 -6.87 9.31 32.06
CA GLU A 19 -7.93 10.25 32.46
C GLU A 19 -8.98 9.62 33.38
N GLU A 20 -9.31 8.35 33.14
CA GLU A 20 -10.27 7.58 33.94
C GLU A 20 -9.65 6.90 35.18
N GLY A 21 -8.33 7.06 35.39
CA GLY A 21 -7.61 6.51 36.55
C GLY A 21 -7.39 5.00 36.53
N GLU A 22 -7.55 4.34 35.38
CA GLU A 22 -7.20 2.92 35.21
C GLU A 22 -5.68 2.71 35.08
N LEU A 23 -4.97 3.72 34.58
CA LEU A 23 -3.52 3.79 34.58
C LEU A 23 -3.05 4.95 35.47
N PRO A 24 -1.89 4.82 36.14
CA PRO A 24 -1.32 5.90 36.93
C PRO A 24 -1.10 7.17 36.09
N ALA A 25 -1.29 8.34 36.67
CA ALA A 25 -1.09 9.62 35.98
C ALA A 25 0.36 9.79 35.47
N GLU A 26 1.30 9.18 36.18
CA GLU A 26 2.73 9.13 35.89
C GLU A 26 3.07 8.34 34.62
N ALA A 27 2.14 7.50 34.15
CA ALA A 27 2.30 6.76 32.90
C ALA A 27 2.46 7.69 31.70
N GLY A 28 1.84 8.88 31.75
CA GLY A 28 1.80 9.83 30.65
C GLY A 28 1.14 9.25 29.39
N VAL A 29 1.01 10.10 28.36
CA VAL A 29 0.53 9.67 27.05
C VAL A 29 1.69 9.75 26.07
N PRO A 30 2.09 8.64 25.42
CA PRO A 30 3.15 8.68 24.41
C PRO A 30 2.68 9.51 23.20
N GLU A 31 3.55 10.37 22.66
CA GLU A 31 3.26 11.16 21.46
C GLU A 31 3.04 10.27 20.21
N ARG A 32 3.76 9.15 20.15
CA ARG A 32 3.67 8.18 19.06
C ARG A 32 3.82 6.76 19.58
N VAL A 33 2.99 5.87 19.04
CA VAL A 33 3.05 4.43 19.30
C VAL A 33 3.53 3.72 18.05
N VAL A 34 4.48 2.81 18.21
CA VAL A 34 4.95 1.95 17.13
C VAL A 34 4.05 0.71 17.07
N VAL A 35 3.42 0.49 15.92
CA VAL A 35 2.64 -0.70 15.60
C VAL A 35 3.28 -1.34 14.38
N GLU A 36 3.66 -2.60 14.48
CA GLU A 36 4.35 -3.33 13.42
C GLU A 36 3.56 -4.59 13.06
N ARG A 37 3.67 -5.03 11.80
CA ARG A 37 3.05 -6.30 11.40
C ARG A 37 3.77 -7.46 12.08
N THR A 38 3.00 -8.42 12.57
CA THR A 38 3.57 -9.62 13.17
C THR A 38 4.29 -10.44 12.10
N ARG A 39 5.43 -11.04 12.46
CA ARG A 39 6.22 -11.91 11.57
C ARG A 39 5.40 -13.15 11.19
N PRO A 40 5.68 -13.79 10.03
CA PRO A 40 5.04 -15.05 9.66
C PRO A 40 5.18 -16.09 10.79
N GLY A 41 4.04 -16.66 11.22
CA GLY A 41 3.98 -17.61 12.34
C GLY A 41 3.89 -16.99 13.73
N GLY A 42 3.84 -15.66 13.85
CA GLY A 42 3.52 -14.98 15.12
C GLY A 42 2.02 -14.83 15.36
N VAL A 43 1.66 -14.20 16.48
CA VAL A 43 0.29 -14.02 16.94
C VAL A 43 -0.32 -12.72 16.40
N GLY A 44 -1.51 -12.82 15.81
CA GLY A 44 -2.27 -11.69 15.26
C GLY A 44 -1.64 -11.02 14.03
N ASP A 45 -2.30 -9.99 13.53
CA ASP A 45 -1.90 -9.23 12.35
C ASP A 45 -0.83 -8.19 12.69
N TYR A 46 -0.99 -7.51 13.82
CA TYR A 46 -0.09 -6.45 14.27
C TYR A 46 0.31 -6.63 15.72
N ALA A 47 1.45 -6.06 16.10
CA ALA A 47 1.91 -6.03 17.48
C ALA A 47 2.45 -4.65 17.87
N THR A 48 2.34 -4.32 19.16
CA THR A 48 2.97 -3.14 19.75
C THR A 48 3.59 -3.43 21.12
N PRO A 49 4.80 -2.94 21.39
CA PRO A 49 5.44 -3.02 22.70
C PRO A 49 5.04 -1.86 23.64
N VAL A 50 4.01 -1.07 23.31
CA VAL A 50 3.64 0.17 24.03
C VAL A 50 3.50 -0.02 25.54
N ALA A 51 3.02 -1.18 26.00
CA ALA A 51 2.80 -1.42 27.42
C ALA A 51 4.10 -1.35 28.23
N PHE A 52 5.25 -1.72 27.65
CA PHE A 52 6.55 -1.58 28.29
C PHE A 52 6.94 -0.11 28.48
N GLN A 53 6.69 0.72 27.48
CA GLN A 53 6.99 2.15 27.53
C GLN A 53 6.16 2.85 28.61
N VAL A 54 4.85 2.60 28.59
CA VAL A 54 3.88 3.18 29.53
C VAL A 54 4.14 2.68 30.95
N ALA A 55 4.40 1.38 31.14
CA ALA A 55 4.69 0.80 32.45
C ALA A 55 6.00 1.31 33.05
N LYS A 56 7.03 1.52 32.21
CA LYS A 56 8.31 2.11 32.64
C LYS A 56 8.12 3.53 33.17
N ALA A 57 7.27 4.34 32.54
CA ALA A 57 6.97 5.69 33.01
C ALA A 57 6.16 5.67 34.31
N ALA A 58 5.20 4.75 34.42
CA ALA A 58 4.33 4.59 35.59
C ALA A 58 4.96 3.88 36.79
N GLY A 59 6.11 3.21 36.61
CA GLY A 59 6.74 2.39 37.65
C GLY A 59 5.95 1.12 38.02
N CYS A 60 5.13 0.59 37.09
CA CYS A 60 4.28 -0.57 37.35
C CYS A 60 4.65 -1.80 36.47
N PRO A 61 4.10 -3.00 36.73
CA PRO A 61 4.35 -4.16 35.89
C PRO A 61 3.76 -4.00 34.47
N PRO A 62 4.52 -4.25 33.39
CA PRO A 62 4.02 -4.12 32.01
C PRO A 62 2.79 -4.95 31.68
N ARG A 63 2.63 -6.10 32.35
CA ARG A 63 1.48 -6.99 32.16
C ARG A 63 0.17 -6.32 32.55
N GLY A 64 0.15 -5.61 33.68
CA GLY A 64 -1.05 -4.90 34.14
C GLY A 64 -1.48 -3.80 33.18
N VAL A 65 -0.51 -3.05 32.64
CA VAL A 65 -0.77 -2.03 31.60
C VAL A 65 -1.32 -2.67 30.34
N ALA A 66 -0.72 -3.78 29.90
CA ALA A 66 -1.17 -4.49 28.71
C ALA A 66 -2.60 -5.04 28.86
N ASP A 67 -2.94 -5.61 30.02
CA ASP A 67 -4.29 -6.14 30.26
C ASP A 67 -5.36 -5.03 30.25
N VAL A 68 -5.07 -3.86 30.84
CA VAL A 68 -5.95 -2.68 30.79
C VAL A 68 -6.16 -2.21 29.35
N LEU A 69 -5.07 -2.07 28.59
CA LEU A 69 -5.14 -1.61 27.21
C LEU A 69 -5.83 -2.64 26.30
N ALA A 70 -5.54 -3.93 26.44
CA ALA A 70 -6.16 -4.99 25.63
C ALA A 70 -7.68 -5.01 25.80
N ARG A 71 -8.19 -4.84 27.02
CA ARG A 71 -9.63 -4.77 27.30
C ARG A 71 -10.29 -3.57 26.62
N ARG A 72 -9.67 -2.38 26.65
CA ARG A 72 -10.20 -1.18 25.99
C ARG A 72 -10.15 -1.30 24.47
N LEU A 73 -9.01 -1.75 23.94
CA LEU A 73 -8.78 -1.86 22.51
C LEU A 73 -9.64 -2.96 21.87
N GLY A 74 -9.97 -4.03 22.59
CA GLY A 74 -10.89 -5.06 22.11
C GLY A 74 -12.34 -4.58 21.94
N ALA A 75 -12.71 -3.41 22.46
CA ALA A 75 -14.01 -2.80 22.24
C ALA A 75 -14.03 -1.80 21.07
N GLU A 76 -12.89 -1.50 20.46
CA GLU A 76 -12.80 -0.54 19.36
C GLU A 76 -13.24 -1.17 18.03
N PRO A 77 -14.02 -0.44 17.21
CA PRO A 77 -14.46 -0.94 15.92
C PRO A 77 -13.27 -1.18 14.99
N GLY A 78 -13.23 -2.36 14.37
CA GLY A 78 -12.16 -2.74 13.45
C GLY A 78 -11.05 -3.59 14.07
N ILE A 79 -11.14 -3.90 15.37
CA ILE A 79 -10.31 -4.89 16.06
C ILE A 79 -11.21 -6.07 16.44
N GLU A 80 -10.83 -7.29 16.06
CA GLU A 80 -11.57 -8.51 16.44
C GLU A 80 -11.30 -8.84 17.90
N HIS A 81 -10.02 -8.92 18.27
CA HIS A 81 -9.58 -8.97 19.66
C HIS A 81 -8.10 -8.58 19.79
N VAL A 82 -7.64 -8.41 21.03
CA VAL A 82 -6.23 -8.12 21.35
C VAL A 82 -5.69 -9.21 22.30
N GLU A 83 -4.62 -9.88 21.88
CA GLU A 83 -3.94 -10.90 22.69
C GLU A 83 -2.68 -10.34 23.35
N VAL A 84 -2.57 -10.54 24.66
CA VAL A 84 -1.39 -10.14 25.44
C VAL A 84 -0.39 -11.31 25.52
N THR A 85 0.72 -11.20 24.81
CA THR A 85 1.80 -12.20 24.85
C THR A 85 2.98 -11.75 25.70
N GLY A 86 3.67 -12.71 26.32
CA GLY A 86 4.82 -12.46 27.19
C GLY A 86 4.50 -11.51 28.35
N ALA A 87 5.41 -10.59 28.63
CA ALA A 87 5.29 -9.64 29.74
C ALA A 87 4.46 -8.39 29.41
N GLY A 88 4.10 -8.12 28.14
CA GLY A 88 3.40 -6.89 27.77
C GLY A 88 3.35 -6.56 26.27
N PHE A 89 3.45 -7.54 25.37
CA PHE A 89 3.20 -7.28 23.95
C PHE A 89 1.70 -7.37 23.67
N LEU A 90 1.15 -6.32 23.07
CA LEU A 90 -0.24 -6.31 22.58
C LEU A 90 -0.23 -6.76 21.13
N ASN A 91 -0.94 -7.84 20.81
CA ASN A 91 -1.07 -8.38 19.46
C ASN A 91 -2.53 -8.22 19.01
N PHE A 92 -2.75 -7.47 17.94
CA PHE A 92 -4.05 -7.18 17.38
C PHE A 92 -4.43 -8.26 16.38
N VAL A 93 -5.60 -8.85 16.57
CA VAL A 93 -6.28 -9.63 15.54
C VAL A 93 -7.33 -8.73 14.93
N LEU A 94 -7.25 -8.50 13.63
CA LEU A 94 -8.24 -7.73 12.90
C LEU A 94 -9.25 -8.67 12.25
N PRO A 95 -10.50 -8.22 12.05
CA PRO A 95 -11.47 -8.99 11.28
C PRO A 95 -10.91 -9.29 9.89
N SER A 96 -11.17 -10.50 9.38
CA SER A 96 -10.84 -10.84 8.00
C SER A 96 -11.37 -9.75 7.04
N PRO A 97 -10.54 -9.26 6.11
CA PRO A 97 -10.92 -8.14 5.26
C PRO A 97 -12.14 -8.51 4.43
N SER A 98 -13.28 -7.87 4.71
CA SER A 98 -14.48 -8.02 3.89
C SER A 98 -14.29 -7.32 2.55
N ALA A 99 -14.81 -7.89 1.47
CA ALA A 99 -14.76 -7.22 0.16
C ALA A 99 -15.30 -5.78 0.18
N PRO A 100 -16.43 -5.47 0.85
CA PRO A 100 -16.92 -4.10 0.93
C PRO A 100 -15.98 -3.12 1.65
N SER A 101 -15.31 -3.55 2.73
CA SER A 101 -14.38 -2.66 3.44
C SER A 101 -13.14 -2.37 2.61
N VAL A 102 -12.57 -3.40 1.99
CA VAL A 102 -11.37 -3.28 1.13
C VAL A 102 -11.63 -2.35 -0.05
N VAL A 103 -12.80 -2.46 -0.70
CA VAL A 103 -13.18 -1.58 -1.80
C VAL A 103 -13.26 -0.12 -1.34
N ARG A 104 -13.88 0.14 -0.18
CA ARG A 104 -13.97 1.51 0.36
C ARG A 104 -12.60 2.08 0.69
N ASP A 105 -11.74 1.28 1.34
CA ASP A 105 -10.40 1.71 1.72
C ASP A 105 -9.56 2.06 0.48
N ALA A 106 -9.63 1.25 -0.58
CA ALA A 106 -8.96 1.53 -1.86
C ALA A 106 -9.42 2.86 -2.50
N ILE A 107 -10.73 3.16 -2.46
CA ILE A 107 -11.28 4.41 -3.00
C ILE A 107 -10.81 5.62 -2.17
N VAL A 108 -10.89 5.53 -0.85
CA VAL A 108 -10.41 6.61 0.05
C VAL A 108 -8.92 6.88 -0.20
N ARG A 109 -8.14 5.81 -0.38
CA ARG A 109 -6.71 5.92 -0.63
C ARG A 109 -6.38 6.61 -1.94
N ASP A 110 -7.12 6.31 -2.99
CA ASP A 110 -6.96 6.97 -4.29
C ASP A 110 -7.18 8.47 -4.21
N ILE A 111 -8.16 8.93 -3.43
CA ILE A 111 -8.39 10.37 -3.20
C ILE A 111 -7.13 11.02 -2.60
N VAL A 112 -6.52 10.39 -1.59
CA VAL A 112 -5.28 10.88 -0.96
C VAL A 112 -4.13 10.92 -1.96
N ILE A 113 -3.95 9.83 -2.74
CA ILE A 113 -2.88 9.76 -3.74
C ILE A 113 -3.10 10.81 -4.84
N ARG A 114 -4.33 11.05 -5.29
CA ARG A 114 -4.65 12.08 -6.28
C ARG A 114 -4.40 13.50 -5.76
N ASP A 115 -4.71 13.77 -4.50
CA ASP A 115 -4.39 15.07 -3.89
C ASP A 115 -2.88 15.31 -3.84
N VAL A 116 -2.12 14.27 -3.45
CA VAL A 116 -0.66 14.25 -3.52
C VAL A 116 -0.15 14.46 -4.95
N ARG A 117 -0.80 13.89 -5.99
CA ARG A 117 -0.51 14.16 -7.42
C ARG A 117 -0.79 15.60 -7.84
N GLY A 118 -1.80 16.25 -7.25
CA GLY A 118 -2.16 17.64 -7.54
C GLY A 118 -1.20 18.67 -6.95
N GLY A 119 -0.38 18.27 -5.96
CA GLY A 119 0.62 19.13 -5.34
C GLY A 119 1.77 19.53 -6.28
N ALA A 120 2.29 20.75 -6.11
CA ALA A 120 3.37 21.35 -6.91
C ALA A 120 4.64 20.45 -7.06
N MET A 121 4.86 19.53 -6.14
CA MET A 121 5.98 18.58 -6.11
C MET A 121 5.85 17.45 -7.16
N PHE A 122 4.64 17.10 -7.58
CA PHE A 122 4.39 16.19 -8.71
C PHE A 122 4.43 16.93 -10.06
N ALA A 123 4.06 18.21 -10.06
CA ALA A 123 4.10 19.09 -11.24
C ALA A 123 5.50 19.63 -11.57
N ALA A 124 6.47 19.54 -10.64
CA ALA A 124 7.83 20.02 -10.90
C ALA A 124 8.40 19.32 -12.14
N PRO A 125 8.86 20.05 -13.17
CA PRO A 125 9.40 19.44 -14.37
C PRO A 125 10.52 18.46 -14.01
N ALA A 126 10.67 17.40 -14.81
CA ALA A 126 11.89 16.61 -14.75
C ALA A 126 13.09 17.55 -14.89
N PRO A 127 14.14 17.43 -14.07
CA PRO A 127 15.36 18.20 -14.32
C PRO A 127 15.83 17.89 -15.75
N ALA A 128 16.34 18.90 -16.44
CA ALA A 128 16.67 18.86 -17.87
C ALA A 128 17.78 17.87 -18.27
N ASP A 129 18.21 17.00 -17.34
CA ASP A 129 19.36 16.10 -17.43
C ASP A 129 18.93 14.62 -17.29
N GLU A 130 17.78 14.25 -17.89
CA GLU A 130 17.30 12.85 -18.00
C GLU A 130 18.17 11.95 -18.91
N THR A 131 19.43 12.33 -19.15
CA THR A 131 20.40 11.56 -19.94
C THR A 131 21.74 11.52 -19.21
N GLY A 132 22.13 10.36 -18.66
CA GLY A 132 23.49 10.16 -18.13
C GLY A 132 23.58 9.50 -16.74
N THR A 133 24.70 9.76 -16.06
CA THR A 133 25.18 9.01 -14.87
C THR A 133 24.38 9.26 -13.57
N GLY A 134 23.39 10.16 -13.58
CA GLY A 134 22.52 10.46 -12.42
C GLY A 134 21.04 10.13 -12.57
N LEU A 135 20.62 9.63 -13.75
CA LEU A 135 19.20 9.41 -14.06
C LEU A 135 18.49 8.53 -13.03
N ARG A 136 19.08 7.37 -12.70
CA ARG A 136 18.48 6.42 -11.76
C ARG A 136 18.35 7.01 -10.36
N GLU A 137 19.34 7.77 -9.89
CA GLU A 137 19.25 8.43 -8.61
C GLU A 137 18.08 9.41 -8.55
N CYS A 138 17.90 10.22 -9.60
CA CYS A 138 16.77 11.14 -9.70
C CYS A 138 15.42 10.40 -9.65
N VAL A 139 15.27 9.33 -10.44
CA VAL A 139 14.02 8.54 -10.52
C VAL A 139 13.71 7.85 -9.18
N VAL A 140 14.72 7.25 -8.53
CA VAL A 140 14.56 6.60 -7.22
C VAL A 140 14.20 7.64 -6.16
N ARG A 141 14.97 8.72 -6.03
CA ARG A 141 14.71 9.78 -5.03
C ARG A 141 13.31 10.35 -5.17
N ARG A 142 12.87 10.61 -6.42
CA ARG A 142 11.55 11.17 -6.67
C ARG A 142 10.43 10.19 -6.33
N SER A 143 10.58 8.92 -6.65
CA SER A 143 9.59 7.90 -6.29
C SER A 143 9.50 7.70 -4.77
N VAL A 144 10.64 7.70 -4.08
CA VAL A 144 10.70 7.64 -2.62
C VAL A 144 10.04 8.88 -1.99
N LEU A 145 10.26 10.08 -2.53
CA LEU A 145 9.58 11.29 -2.07
C LEU A 145 8.06 11.15 -2.15
N ARG A 146 7.55 10.68 -3.29
CA ARG A 146 6.11 10.45 -3.49
C ARG A 146 5.54 9.43 -2.50
N LEU A 147 6.27 8.34 -2.26
CA LEU A 147 5.91 7.33 -1.26
C LEU A 147 5.81 7.92 0.15
N VAL A 148 6.79 8.73 0.55
CA VAL A 148 6.77 9.41 1.86
C VAL A 148 5.61 10.40 1.97
N CYS A 149 5.38 11.20 0.94
CA CYS A 149 4.27 12.17 0.93
C CYS A 149 2.90 11.50 0.92
N ALA A 150 2.75 10.36 0.24
CA ALA A 150 1.54 9.55 0.31
C ALA A 150 1.27 9.00 1.73
N GLN A 151 2.28 8.97 2.61
CA GLN A 151 2.15 8.61 4.02
C GLN A 151 2.06 9.82 4.96
N GLY A 152 1.86 11.02 4.42
CA GLY A 152 1.79 12.27 5.19
C GLY A 152 3.14 12.84 5.63
N GLY A 153 4.25 12.28 5.15
CA GLY A 153 5.58 12.84 5.36
C GLY A 153 5.85 14.04 4.43
N THR A 154 6.93 14.76 4.72
CA THR A 154 7.36 15.94 3.94
C THR A 154 8.71 15.70 3.28
N GLY A 155 9.11 16.55 2.33
CA GLY A 155 10.41 16.43 1.66
C GLY A 155 11.63 16.48 2.59
N CYS A 156 11.47 17.02 3.79
CA CYS A 156 12.50 17.04 4.83
C CYS A 156 12.81 15.66 5.42
N ASP A 157 11.93 14.67 5.22
CA ASP A 157 12.12 13.31 5.70
C ASP A 157 13.04 12.48 4.80
N LEU A 158 13.57 13.03 3.70
CA LEU A 158 14.57 12.35 2.86
C LEU A 158 15.98 12.60 3.41
N PRO A 159 16.77 11.54 3.67
CA PRO A 159 18.19 11.72 3.96
C PRO A 159 18.90 12.35 2.74
N GLU A 160 19.86 13.25 3.00
CA GLU A 160 20.67 13.88 1.95
C GLU A 160 21.43 12.84 1.10
N ASP A 161 21.84 11.73 1.74
CA ASP A 161 22.46 10.53 1.14
C ASP A 161 21.45 9.37 1.11
N LEU A 162 20.80 9.17 -0.04
CA LEU A 162 20.20 7.89 -0.39
C LEU A 162 21.16 7.19 -1.38
N PRO A 163 21.87 6.11 -0.98
CA PRO A 163 22.83 5.47 -1.85
C PRO A 163 22.11 4.71 -2.96
N VAL A 164 22.26 5.19 -4.20
CA VAL A 164 21.68 4.59 -5.40
C VAL A 164 22.80 4.11 -6.32
N ALA A 165 22.80 2.82 -6.67
CA ALA A 165 23.70 2.28 -7.67
C ALA A 165 23.35 2.84 -9.06
N PRO A 166 24.33 3.25 -9.88
CA PRO A 166 24.06 3.76 -11.21
C PRO A 166 23.61 2.66 -12.17
N LEU A 167 23.04 3.07 -13.30
CA LEU A 167 22.84 2.21 -14.47
C LEU A 167 24.19 1.73 -15.02
N ALA A 168 24.23 0.52 -15.58
CA ALA A 168 25.45 0.03 -16.19
C ALA A 168 25.70 0.79 -17.50
N LYS A 169 26.94 1.25 -17.72
CA LYS A 169 27.32 1.99 -18.94
C LYS A 169 26.97 1.25 -20.25
N ARG A 170 26.95 -0.09 -20.20
CA ARG A 170 26.59 -0.96 -21.33
C ARG A 170 25.13 -0.83 -21.79
N ASP A 171 24.25 -0.33 -20.91
CA ASP A 171 22.81 -0.25 -21.19
C ASP A 171 22.45 0.99 -22.04
N GLY A 172 23.38 1.93 -22.18
CA GLY A 172 23.23 3.13 -23.00
C GLY A 172 22.11 4.06 -22.50
N ASP A 173 21.43 4.72 -23.42
CA ASP A 173 20.26 5.55 -23.11
C ASP A 173 19.00 4.68 -23.04
N VAL A 174 18.65 4.29 -21.81
CA VAL A 174 17.48 3.45 -21.54
C VAL A 174 16.16 4.17 -21.81
N VAL A 175 16.11 5.50 -21.69
CA VAL A 175 14.88 6.28 -21.94
C VAL A 175 14.61 6.34 -23.44
N ALA A 176 15.63 6.61 -24.24
CA ALA A 176 15.53 6.58 -25.69
C ALA A 176 15.17 5.18 -26.22
N ARG A 177 15.66 4.12 -25.57
CA ARG A 177 15.42 2.73 -25.99
C ARG A 177 14.02 2.22 -25.64
N TYR A 178 13.56 2.43 -24.41
CA TYR A 178 12.34 1.79 -23.88
C TYR A 178 11.17 2.76 -23.74
N GLY A 179 11.41 4.06 -23.87
CA GLY A 179 10.48 5.10 -23.44
C GLY A 179 10.58 5.35 -21.93
N ARG A 180 10.11 6.53 -21.51
CA ARG A 180 10.22 7.04 -20.13
C ARG A 180 9.68 6.07 -19.08
N ASP A 181 8.46 5.59 -19.28
CA ASP A 181 7.75 4.79 -18.28
C ASP A 181 8.34 3.39 -18.09
N ALA A 182 8.72 2.72 -19.18
CA ALA A 182 9.37 1.42 -19.11
C ALA A 182 10.79 1.54 -18.52
N ALA A 183 11.51 2.63 -18.82
CA ALA A 183 12.79 2.92 -18.20
C ALA A 183 12.65 3.18 -16.68
N HIS A 184 11.62 3.93 -16.27
CA HIS A 184 11.30 4.12 -14.84
C HIS A 184 11.03 2.80 -14.15
N TRP A 185 10.20 1.93 -14.74
CA TRP A 185 9.96 0.60 -14.20
C TRP A 185 11.25 -0.20 -14.01
N ALA A 186 12.10 -0.26 -15.05
CA ALA A 186 13.38 -0.97 -15.00
C ALA A 186 14.30 -0.49 -13.87
N MET A 187 14.32 0.82 -13.62
CA MET A 187 15.16 1.45 -12.59
C MET A 187 14.64 1.23 -11.16
N LEU A 188 13.32 1.10 -11.01
CA LEU A 188 12.63 1.03 -9.72
C LEU A 188 12.29 -0.41 -9.29
N ALA A 189 12.23 -1.36 -10.22
CA ALA A 189 11.93 -2.76 -9.91
C ALA A 189 13.07 -3.51 -9.20
N VAL A 190 14.21 -2.85 -8.99
CA VAL A 190 15.42 -3.40 -8.39
C VAL A 190 15.82 -2.55 -7.18
N PRO A 191 16.30 -3.15 -6.06
CA PRO A 191 16.76 -2.40 -4.90
C PRO A 191 17.71 -1.26 -5.28
N ALA A 192 17.54 -0.10 -4.63
CA ALA A 192 18.30 1.12 -4.95
C ALA A 192 19.82 0.91 -4.98
N ARG A 193 20.34 0.03 -4.12
CA ARG A 193 21.77 -0.26 -3.95
C ARG A 193 22.35 -1.23 -4.99
N GLU A 194 21.52 -1.81 -5.84
CA GLU A 194 21.91 -2.81 -6.83
C GLU A 194 21.75 -2.27 -8.24
N THR A 195 22.71 -2.50 -9.14
CA THR A 195 22.59 -2.09 -10.55
C THR A 195 21.55 -2.97 -11.27
N PRO A 196 20.51 -2.38 -11.91
CA PRO A 196 19.48 -3.15 -12.59
C PRO A 196 20.05 -3.83 -13.84
N ALA A 197 19.59 -5.06 -14.10
CA ALA A 197 19.85 -5.75 -15.35
C ALA A 197 18.74 -5.40 -16.35
N VAL A 198 18.96 -4.37 -17.16
CA VAL A 198 17.96 -3.94 -18.15
C VAL A 198 17.94 -4.95 -19.32
N SER A 199 16.75 -5.39 -19.71
CA SER A 199 16.53 -6.43 -20.72
C SER A 199 15.47 -5.99 -21.72
N ASP A 200 15.58 -6.48 -22.96
CA ASP A 200 14.58 -6.30 -24.01
C ASP A 200 13.23 -6.95 -23.70
N ALA A 201 13.14 -7.75 -22.63
CA ALA A 201 11.86 -8.22 -22.08
C ALA A 201 10.87 -7.07 -21.83
N LEU A 202 11.35 -5.86 -21.51
CA LEU A 202 10.51 -4.67 -21.31
C LEU A 202 9.86 -4.15 -22.58
N LEU A 203 10.42 -4.44 -23.76
CA LEU A 203 9.85 -4.09 -25.06
C LEU A 203 8.71 -5.04 -25.48
N VAL A 204 8.64 -6.22 -24.85
CA VAL A 204 7.62 -7.22 -25.17
C VAL A 204 6.26 -6.73 -24.67
N GLN A 205 5.35 -6.46 -25.62
CA GLN A 205 3.94 -6.20 -25.33
C GLN A 205 3.23 -7.54 -25.07
N GLY A 206 3.46 -8.11 -23.89
CA GLY A 206 2.88 -9.39 -23.51
C GLY A 206 3.13 -9.75 -22.05
N GLU A 207 2.54 -10.87 -21.61
CA GLU A 207 2.54 -11.32 -20.20
C GLU A 207 3.94 -11.53 -19.60
N ALA A 208 4.94 -11.76 -20.46
CA ALA A 208 6.35 -11.88 -20.08
C ALA A 208 6.96 -10.57 -19.54
N SER A 209 6.36 -9.42 -19.83
CA SER A 209 6.79 -8.11 -19.32
C SER A 209 5.95 -7.72 -18.11
N GLU A 210 6.57 -7.66 -16.93
CA GLU A 210 5.91 -7.22 -15.69
C GLU A 210 5.33 -5.80 -15.84
N PHE A 211 6.08 -4.89 -16.47
CA PHE A 211 5.62 -3.54 -16.76
C PHE A 211 4.34 -3.52 -17.60
N PHE A 212 4.33 -4.28 -18.71
CA PHE A 212 3.16 -4.36 -19.57
C PHE A 212 1.98 -4.99 -18.83
N ARG A 213 2.23 -6.08 -18.10
CA ARG A 213 1.20 -6.82 -17.36
C ARG A 213 0.48 -5.96 -16.34
N VAL A 214 1.20 -5.15 -15.58
CA VAL A 214 0.62 -4.22 -14.60
C VAL A 214 -0.26 -3.15 -15.28
N ARG A 215 0.22 -2.53 -16.36
CA ARG A 215 -0.58 -1.54 -17.09
C ARG A 215 -1.77 -2.18 -17.81
N TYR A 216 -1.60 -3.40 -18.32
CA TYR A 216 -2.67 -4.19 -18.95
C TYR A 216 -3.76 -4.56 -17.97
N ALA A 217 -3.41 -5.01 -16.75
CA ALA A 217 -4.38 -5.27 -15.69
C ALA A 217 -5.19 -4.01 -15.34
N HIS A 218 -4.54 -2.84 -15.25
CA HIS A 218 -5.24 -1.57 -15.05
C HIS A 218 -6.18 -1.25 -16.22
N ALA A 219 -5.70 -1.26 -17.47
CA ALA A 219 -6.54 -1.00 -18.64
C ALA A 219 -7.72 -1.98 -18.74
N ARG A 220 -7.51 -3.24 -18.34
CA ARG A 220 -8.53 -4.27 -18.30
C ARG A 220 -9.60 -4.00 -17.24
N SER A 221 -9.22 -3.53 -16.05
CA SER A 221 -10.18 -3.06 -15.04
C SER A 221 -11.08 -1.94 -15.59
N ARG A 222 -10.50 -0.98 -16.32
CA ARG A 222 -11.27 0.10 -16.95
C ARG A 222 -12.18 -0.41 -18.06
N ALA A 223 -11.72 -1.40 -18.83
CA ALA A 223 -12.55 -2.07 -19.84
C ALA A 223 -13.74 -2.80 -19.20
N LEU A 224 -13.55 -3.48 -18.06
CA LEU A 224 -14.65 -4.13 -17.32
C LEU A 224 -15.73 -3.12 -16.92
N VAL A 225 -15.33 -1.96 -16.38
CA VAL A 225 -16.28 -0.90 -16.01
C VAL A 225 -17.02 -0.36 -17.23
N ARG A 226 -16.30 -0.03 -18.32
CA ARG A 226 -16.94 0.43 -19.57
C ARG A 226 -17.92 -0.61 -20.15
N ASN A 227 -17.57 -1.89 -20.09
CA ASN A 227 -18.42 -2.96 -20.59
C ASN A 227 -19.66 -3.18 -19.70
N ALA A 228 -19.51 -3.05 -18.38
CA ALA A 228 -20.63 -3.12 -17.46
C ALA A 228 -21.64 -1.98 -17.67
N ASP A 229 -21.14 -0.76 -17.92
CA ASP A 229 -21.98 0.38 -18.27
C ASP A 229 -22.80 0.12 -19.54
N GLN A 230 -22.19 -0.49 -20.57
CA GLN A 230 -22.90 -0.92 -21.79
C GLN A 230 -23.96 -1.99 -21.52
N LEU A 231 -23.76 -2.84 -20.51
CA LEU A 231 -24.72 -3.84 -20.03
C LEU A 231 -25.74 -3.25 -19.04
N GLY A 232 -25.66 -1.96 -18.71
CA GLY A 232 -26.63 -1.25 -17.87
C GLY A 232 -26.48 -1.50 -16.37
N PHE A 233 -25.30 -1.84 -15.88
CA PHE A 233 -25.04 -1.97 -14.44
C PHE A 233 -23.73 -1.32 -14.01
N HIS A 234 -23.67 -0.91 -12.75
CA HIS A 234 -22.56 -0.18 -12.13
C HIS A 234 -21.98 -0.96 -10.95
N PRO A 235 -20.73 -0.69 -10.57
CA PRO A 235 -20.10 -1.30 -9.40
C PRO A 235 -20.86 -0.94 -8.13
N GLU A 236 -21.03 -1.92 -7.25
CA GLU A 236 -21.62 -1.75 -5.93
C GLU A 236 -20.87 -2.65 -4.94
N PRO A 237 -20.24 -2.12 -3.87
CA PRO A 237 -19.51 -2.94 -2.92
C PRO A 237 -20.41 -4.01 -2.28
N GLY A 238 -19.97 -5.27 -2.35
CA GLY A 238 -20.68 -6.42 -1.80
C GLY A 238 -19.70 -7.57 -1.54
N ASP A 239 -20.19 -8.67 -0.99
CA ASP A 239 -19.35 -9.82 -0.66
C ASP A 239 -18.85 -10.54 -1.92
N VAL A 240 -17.55 -10.87 -1.93
CA VAL A 240 -16.88 -11.62 -2.98
C VAL A 240 -15.86 -12.54 -2.33
N ASP A 241 -15.91 -13.84 -2.64
CA ASP A 241 -14.98 -14.83 -2.09
C ASP A 241 -13.74 -14.98 -3.01
N VAL A 242 -12.79 -14.05 -2.86
CA VAL A 242 -11.49 -14.05 -3.55
C VAL A 242 -10.37 -13.66 -2.58
N PRO A 243 -9.99 -14.56 -1.66
CA PRO A 243 -9.16 -14.22 -0.51
C PRO A 243 -7.76 -13.70 -0.87
N ALA A 244 -7.18 -14.15 -1.99
CA ALA A 244 -5.87 -13.71 -2.44
C ALA A 244 -5.88 -12.22 -2.88
N LEU A 245 -6.79 -11.85 -3.78
CA LEU A 245 -6.98 -10.47 -4.22
C LEU A 245 -7.38 -9.54 -3.07
N LEU A 246 -8.29 -9.98 -2.19
CA LEU A 246 -8.71 -9.20 -1.02
C LEU A 246 -7.53 -8.91 -0.08
N ARG A 247 -6.68 -9.91 0.18
CA ARG A 247 -5.51 -9.74 1.03
C ARG A 247 -4.51 -8.77 0.42
N LEU A 248 -4.22 -8.86 -0.89
CA LEU A 248 -3.32 -7.92 -1.56
C LEU A 248 -3.84 -6.48 -1.45
N LEU A 249 -5.12 -6.26 -1.74
CA LEU A 249 -5.74 -4.95 -1.61
C LEU A 249 -5.70 -4.42 -0.17
N ALA A 250 -5.99 -5.27 0.82
CA ALA A 250 -5.91 -4.91 2.24
C ALA A 250 -4.48 -4.60 2.70
N ASP A 251 -3.49 -5.31 2.15
CA ASP A 251 -2.08 -5.14 2.47
C ASP A 251 -1.44 -3.92 1.78
N HIS A 252 -2.13 -3.27 0.83
CA HIS A 252 -1.55 -2.21 0.00
C HIS A 252 -0.95 -1.06 0.82
N ASP A 253 -1.67 -0.57 1.83
CA ASP A 253 -1.19 0.54 2.66
C ASP A 253 0.09 0.19 3.43
N LEU A 254 0.19 -1.07 3.88
CA LEU A 254 1.42 -1.57 4.51
C LEU A 254 2.58 -1.63 3.55
N VAL A 255 2.33 -2.04 2.31
CA VAL A 255 3.37 -2.04 1.28
C VAL A 255 3.87 -0.62 1.07
N LEU A 256 2.97 0.36 0.98
CA LEU A 256 3.35 1.76 0.82
C LEU A 256 4.13 2.29 2.04
N GLU A 257 3.70 1.98 3.26
CA GLU A 257 4.40 2.35 4.50
C GLU A 257 5.81 1.74 4.54
N ALA A 258 5.93 0.45 4.26
CA ALA A 258 7.22 -0.25 4.23
C ALA A 258 8.13 0.28 3.12
N ALA A 259 7.59 0.55 1.93
CA ALA A 259 8.34 1.14 0.82
C ALA A 259 8.84 2.55 1.17
N ALA A 260 8.01 3.36 1.82
CA ALA A 260 8.39 4.70 2.29
C ALA A 260 9.44 4.63 3.41
N HIS A 261 9.23 3.80 4.43
CA HIS A 261 10.12 3.68 5.58
C HIS A 261 11.52 3.18 5.16
N HIS A 262 11.56 2.11 4.37
CA HIS A 262 12.82 1.52 3.91
C HIS A 262 13.40 2.18 2.66
N ARG A 263 12.73 3.18 2.08
CA ARG A 263 13.16 3.87 0.86
C ARG A 263 13.35 2.88 -0.30
N ALA A 264 12.42 1.94 -0.39
CA ALA A 264 12.50 0.73 -1.17
C ALA A 264 11.32 0.66 -2.17
N PRO A 265 11.35 1.45 -3.26
CA PRO A 265 10.27 1.49 -4.24
C PRO A 265 10.02 0.15 -4.94
N GLU A 266 11.02 -0.74 -4.99
CA GLU A 266 10.90 -2.10 -5.54
C GLU A 266 9.90 -2.98 -4.76
N ARG A 267 9.59 -2.61 -3.51
CA ARG A 267 8.52 -3.28 -2.75
C ARG A 267 7.15 -3.01 -3.36
N LEU A 268 6.94 -1.78 -3.82
CA LEU A 268 5.69 -1.41 -4.50
C LEU A 268 5.61 -2.08 -5.87
N THR A 269 6.69 -2.14 -6.66
CA THR A 269 6.65 -2.80 -7.97
C THR A 269 6.25 -4.27 -7.85
N ARG A 270 6.86 -5.05 -6.95
CA ARG A 270 6.50 -6.47 -6.72
C ARG A 270 5.03 -6.63 -6.33
N HIS A 271 4.56 -5.78 -5.42
CA HIS A 271 3.17 -5.81 -4.99
C HIS A 271 2.18 -5.50 -6.13
N LEU A 272 2.51 -4.54 -7.00
CA LEU A 272 1.68 -4.24 -8.18
C LEU A 272 1.64 -5.41 -9.17
N VAL A 273 2.74 -6.15 -9.31
CA VAL A 273 2.79 -7.35 -10.15
C VAL A 273 1.88 -8.45 -9.58
N GLU A 274 2.00 -8.76 -8.29
CA GLU A 274 1.13 -9.74 -7.61
C GLU A 274 -0.35 -9.34 -7.73
N LEU A 275 -0.66 -8.06 -7.53
CA LEU A 275 -2.03 -7.54 -7.65
C LEU A 275 -2.56 -7.64 -9.09
N ALA A 276 -1.70 -7.38 -10.09
CA ALA A 276 -2.06 -7.50 -11.49
C ALA A 276 -2.38 -8.95 -11.86
N ASP A 277 -1.58 -9.90 -11.39
CA ASP A 277 -1.78 -11.33 -11.64
C ASP A 277 -3.12 -11.80 -11.06
N GLU A 278 -3.39 -11.51 -9.79
CA GLU A 278 -4.65 -11.87 -9.14
C GLU A 278 -5.88 -11.21 -9.79
N LEU A 279 -5.75 -9.95 -10.23
CA LEU A 279 -6.83 -9.27 -10.96
C LEU A 279 -7.07 -9.91 -12.33
N LEU A 280 -6.02 -10.25 -13.06
CA LEU A 280 -6.12 -10.88 -14.38
C LEU A 280 -6.69 -12.30 -14.27
N ASP A 281 -6.37 -13.04 -13.22
CA ASP A 281 -6.98 -14.33 -12.95
C ASP A 281 -8.45 -14.18 -12.56
N PHE A 282 -8.82 -13.14 -11.80
CA PHE A 282 -10.19 -12.89 -11.37
C PHE A 282 -11.14 -12.38 -12.48
N GLN A 283 -10.62 -11.63 -13.46
CA GLN A 283 -11.42 -10.82 -14.40
C GLN A 283 -12.55 -11.58 -15.13
N HIS A 284 -12.36 -12.87 -15.37
CA HIS A 284 -13.22 -13.68 -16.23
C HIS A 284 -14.59 -13.96 -15.61
N CYS A 285 -14.79 -13.68 -14.32
CA CYS A 285 -16.06 -13.89 -13.60
C CYS A 285 -16.80 -12.59 -13.26
N VAL A 286 -16.26 -11.43 -13.67
CA VAL A 286 -16.78 -10.10 -13.30
C VAL A 286 -18.07 -9.75 -14.05
N LEU A 287 -18.09 -9.97 -15.36
CA LEU A 287 -19.24 -9.65 -16.22
C LEU A 287 -20.14 -10.86 -16.43
N PRO A 288 -21.47 -10.67 -16.60
CA PRO A 288 -22.39 -11.74 -16.99
C PRO A 288 -21.98 -12.40 -18.32
N LYS A 289 -22.21 -13.71 -18.45
CA LYS A 289 -21.90 -14.49 -19.66
C LYS A 289 -23.16 -14.99 -20.35
N GLY A 290 -23.20 -14.89 -21.69
CA GLY A 290 -24.32 -15.39 -22.48
C GLY A 290 -25.63 -14.70 -22.10
N ASP A 291 -26.62 -15.49 -21.68
CA ASP A 291 -27.96 -15.01 -21.31
C ASP A 291 -28.08 -14.60 -19.82
N GLU A 292 -26.98 -14.63 -19.05
CA GLU A 292 -26.98 -14.20 -17.67
C GLU A 292 -27.36 -12.72 -17.54
N LYS A 293 -28.26 -12.42 -16.60
CA LYS A 293 -28.61 -11.04 -16.27
C LYS A 293 -27.63 -10.47 -15.23
N PRO A 294 -27.34 -9.15 -15.28
CA PRO A 294 -26.62 -8.48 -14.20
C PRO A 294 -27.27 -8.76 -12.83
N SER A 295 -26.44 -9.10 -11.84
CA SER A 295 -26.87 -9.49 -10.49
C SER A 295 -26.04 -8.78 -9.44
N ALA A 296 -26.43 -8.87 -8.16
CA ALA A 296 -25.65 -8.31 -7.05
C ALA A 296 -24.21 -8.85 -7.03
N ALA A 297 -24.00 -10.13 -7.38
CA ALA A 297 -22.67 -10.72 -7.47
C ALA A 297 -21.82 -10.05 -8.56
N HIS A 298 -22.39 -9.74 -9.73
CA HIS A 298 -21.68 -9.03 -10.80
C HIS A 298 -21.30 -7.60 -10.37
N ARG A 299 -22.19 -6.90 -9.66
CA ARG A 299 -21.90 -5.55 -9.13
C ARG A 299 -20.77 -5.57 -8.09
N ALA A 300 -20.79 -6.55 -7.19
CA ALA A 300 -19.75 -6.74 -6.16
C ALA A 300 -18.38 -7.07 -6.78
N ARG A 301 -18.34 -7.99 -7.74
CA ARG A 301 -17.11 -8.33 -8.46
C ARG A 301 -16.55 -7.16 -9.26
N LEU A 302 -17.44 -6.38 -9.88
CA LEU A 302 -17.05 -5.18 -10.62
C LEU A 302 -16.46 -4.11 -9.69
N ALA A 303 -17.07 -3.88 -8.52
CA ALA A 303 -16.55 -2.95 -7.53
C ALA A 303 -15.14 -3.37 -7.04
N LEU A 304 -14.92 -4.67 -6.84
CA LEU A 304 -13.62 -5.20 -6.48
C LEU A 304 -12.58 -5.04 -7.60
N ALA A 305 -12.95 -5.33 -8.85
CA ALA A 305 -12.08 -5.14 -10.00
C ALA A 305 -11.71 -3.65 -10.20
N GLU A 306 -12.66 -2.74 -9.99
CA GLU A 306 -12.42 -1.29 -10.02
C GLU A 306 -11.49 -0.83 -8.90
N ALA A 307 -11.66 -1.35 -7.67
CA ALA A 307 -10.77 -1.06 -6.56
C ALA A 307 -9.33 -1.53 -6.85
N ALA A 308 -9.14 -2.73 -7.40
CA ALA A 308 -7.84 -3.23 -7.83
C ALA A 308 -7.22 -2.34 -8.93
N GLY A 309 -8.01 -1.98 -9.94
CA GLY A 309 -7.60 -1.05 -10.99
C GLY A 309 -7.16 0.31 -10.47
N THR A 310 -7.84 0.80 -9.44
CA THR A 310 -7.56 2.06 -8.76
C THR A 310 -6.25 2.00 -7.99
N VAL A 311 -6.01 0.92 -7.25
CA VAL A 311 -4.74 0.68 -6.55
C VAL A 311 -3.56 0.56 -7.54
N LEU A 312 -3.76 -0.13 -8.68
CA LEU A 312 -2.75 -0.22 -9.74
C LEU A 312 -2.40 1.17 -10.29
N ALA A 313 -3.40 1.99 -10.62
CA ALA A 313 -3.18 3.36 -11.08
C ALA A 313 -2.49 4.21 -10.01
N GLY A 314 -2.93 4.08 -8.76
CA GLY A 314 -2.35 4.68 -7.55
C GLY A 314 -0.85 4.46 -7.47
N GLY A 315 -0.45 3.19 -7.44
CA GLY A 315 0.93 2.76 -7.34
C GLY A 315 1.80 3.17 -8.53
N LEU A 316 1.30 3.04 -9.77
CA LEU A 316 2.05 3.48 -10.96
C LEU A 316 2.38 4.98 -10.90
N ALA A 317 1.45 5.82 -10.46
CA ALA A 317 1.74 7.24 -10.33
C ALA A 317 2.73 7.58 -9.20
N LEU A 318 2.74 6.82 -8.11
CA LEU A 318 3.78 6.96 -7.06
C LEU A 318 5.17 6.62 -7.60
N LEU A 319 5.25 5.71 -8.58
CA LEU A 319 6.47 5.42 -9.35
C LEU A 319 6.74 6.43 -10.48
N GLY A 320 5.82 7.37 -10.73
CA GLY A 320 5.92 8.34 -11.82
C GLY A 320 5.77 7.71 -13.20
N ILE A 321 4.94 6.68 -13.30
CA ILE A 321 4.60 5.94 -14.52
C ILE A 321 3.13 6.21 -14.84
N ASP A 322 2.83 6.36 -16.12
CA ASP A 322 1.45 6.58 -16.56
C ASP A 322 0.63 5.28 -16.60
N ALA A 323 -0.62 5.40 -16.16
CA ALA A 323 -1.59 4.31 -16.10
C ALA A 323 -2.74 4.63 -17.09
N PRO A 324 -2.62 4.21 -18.36
CA PRO A 324 -3.59 4.57 -19.38
C PRO A 324 -4.89 3.76 -19.22
N ASP A 325 -6.03 4.42 -19.45
CA ASP A 325 -7.35 3.77 -19.40
C ASP A 325 -7.57 2.71 -20.50
N CYS A 326 -6.72 2.75 -21.53
CA CYS A 326 -6.71 1.87 -22.71
C CYS A 326 -5.26 1.62 -23.14
N LEU A 327 -4.94 0.37 -23.52
CA LEU A 327 -3.67 -0.03 -24.14
C LEU A 327 -3.91 -0.59 -25.53
#